data_AF-A0A0A2EF74-F1
#
_entry.id   AF-A0A0A2EF74-F1
#
_cell.length_a   1.000
_cell.length_b   1.000
_cell.length_c   1.000
_cell.angle_alpha   90.00
_cell.angle_beta   90.00
_cell.angle_gamma   90.00
#
_symmetry.space_group_name_H-M   'P 1'
#
loop_
_entity.id
_entity.type
_entity.pdbx_description
1 polymer ?
#
loop_
_entity_poly.entity_id
_entity_poly.type
_entity_poly.pdbx_seq_one_letter_code
_entity_poly.pdbx_strand_id
1 'polypeptide(L)'
;MGQIMKFHRHPWFFNWDIMPDYSANSYDDMTDGDREVARLLRDIGWMVKMKYNTAEAGGSGTTNYMAWWALYYKYHYWADMPAKWDYNRIVNQLKNDKTPVFVSGYAKRYERGGWILKWYTYEEGHAYIIDGVQEMTRTYQYECMGKTKTSKLKDELLHYNFGGRDKEYNIWFSRFIADIPNSDESTDLITGKKFPNFQYNKKCIYNIHPK
;
A
#
# COMPACT_ATOMS: atom_id res chain seq x y z
N MET A 1 0.99 -0.57 -8.26
CA MET A 1 1.83 -0.05 -9.36
C MET A 1 1.00 0.77 -10.36
N GLY A 2 -0.02 0.18 -11.02
CA GLY A 2 -0.82 0.91 -12.02
C GLY A 2 -1.41 2.24 -11.54
N GLN A 3 -1.96 2.28 -10.32
CA GLN A 3 -2.46 3.53 -9.71
C GLN A 3 -1.36 4.60 -9.50
N ILE A 4 -0.14 4.21 -9.10
CA ILE A 4 1.00 5.15 -9.00
C ILE A 4 1.39 5.68 -10.38
N MET A 5 1.40 4.81 -11.39
CA MET A 5 1.71 5.22 -12.76
C MET A 5 0.65 6.16 -13.34
N LYS A 6 -0.63 5.89 -13.04
CA LYS A 6 -1.75 6.77 -13.40
C LYS A 6 -1.67 8.12 -12.67
N PHE A 7 -1.30 8.15 -11.40
CA PHE A 7 -1.08 9.39 -10.64
C PHE A 7 -0.06 10.29 -11.34
N HIS A 8 1.05 9.72 -11.80
CA HIS A 8 2.09 10.45 -12.51
C HIS A 8 1.81 10.65 -14.01
N ARG A 9 0.82 9.94 -14.55
CA ARG A 9 0.52 9.87 -15.99
C ARG A 9 1.78 9.57 -16.82
N HIS A 10 2.55 8.58 -16.39
CA HIS A 10 3.83 8.20 -16.99
C HIS A 10 4.02 6.67 -17.02
N PRO A 11 4.56 6.06 -18.09
CA PRO A 11 5.21 6.68 -19.26
C PRO A 11 4.31 7.08 -20.44
N TRP A 12 4.85 7.89 -21.36
CA TRP A 12 4.14 8.50 -22.50
C TRP A 12 3.45 7.53 -23.47
N PHE A 13 3.86 6.26 -23.50
CA PHE A 13 3.31 5.25 -24.42
C PHE A 13 2.01 4.60 -23.92
N PHE A 14 1.42 5.12 -22.84
CA PHE A 14 0.04 4.86 -22.44
C PHE A 14 -0.83 6.08 -22.69
N ASN A 15 -2.08 5.86 -23.08
CA ASN A 15 -3.06 6.93 -23.25
C ASN A 15 -3.72 7.26 -21.91
N TRP A 16 -3.04 8.09 -21.12
CA TRP A 16 -3.49 8.48 -19.78
C TRP A 16 -4.79 9.28 -19.77
N ASP A 17 -5.14 9.96 -20.86
CA ASP A 17 -6.33 10.81 -20.97
C ASP A 17 -7.63 10.01 -21.00
N ILE A 18 -7.60 8.81 -21.57
CA ILE A 18 -8.80 7.97 -21.69
C ILE A 18 -8.98 7.00 -20.51
N MET A 19 -7.91 6.73 -19.74
CA MET A 19 -8.02 5.82 -18.59
C MET A 19 -8.91 6.44 -17.50
N PRO A 20 -10.00 5.79 -17.08
CA PRO A 20 -10.85 6.30 -16.01
C PRO A 20 -10.16 6.19 -14.64
N ASP A 21 -10.62 6.99 -13.68
CA ASP A 21 -10.21 6.86 -12.27
C ASP A 21 -10.84 5.63 -11.60
N TYR A 22 -11.95 5.12 -12.16
CA TYR A 22 -12.65 3.94 -11.70
C TYR A 22 -13.13 3.12 -12.90
N SER A 23 -12.78 1.83 -12.92
CA SER A 23 -13.15 0.87 -13.96
C SER A 23 -13.88 -0.31 -13.31
N ALA A 24 -15.18 -0.44 -13.54
CA ALA A 24 -16.00 -1.54 -13.03
C ALA A 24 -16.77 -2.30 -14.11
N ASN A 25 -16.59 -1.92 -15.38
CA ASN A 25 -17.29 -2.53 -16.50
C ASN A 25 -16.89 -4.00 -16.65
N SER A 26 -17.85 -4.79 -17.15
CA SER A 26 -17.64 -6.18 -17.54
C SER A 26 -16.78 -6.25 -18.81
N TYR A 27 -16.28 -7.43 -19.18
CA TYR A 27 -15.51 -7.61 -20.42
C TYR A 27 -16.30 -7.18 -21.67
N ASP A 28 -17.60 -7.47 -21.70
CA ASP A 28 -18.47 -7.20 -22.84
C ASP A 28 -18.80 -5.70 -22.97
N ASP A 29 -18.68 -4.94 -21.87
CA ASP A 29 -19.04 -3.52 -21.79
C ASP A 29 -17.81 -2.59 -21.66
N MET A 30 -16.60 -3.09 -21.93
CA MET A 30 -15.38 -2.31 -21.74
C MET A 30 -15.31 -1.13 -22.72
N THR A 31 -15.20 0.07 -22.16
CA THR A 31 -14.84 1.29 -22.90
C THR A 31 -13.38 1.22 -23.38
N ASP A 32 -13.00 2.09 -24.32
CA ASP A 32 -11.59 2.23 -24.72
C ASP A 32 -10.67 2.57 -23.53
N GLY A 33 -11.19 3.34 -22.57
CA GLY A 33 -10.51 3.64 -21.32
C GLY A 33 -10.26 2.41 -20.45
N ASP A 34 -11.25 1.54 -20.30
CA ASP A 34 -11.11 0.29 -19.55
C ASP A 34 -10.10 -0.65 -20.24
N ARG A 35 -10.12 -0.70 -21.58
CA ARG A 35 -9.15 -1.49 -22.37
C ARG A 35 -7.74 -0.98 -22.18
N GLU A 36 -7.57 0.32 -22.07
CA GLU A 36 -6.27 0.95 -21.85
C GLU A 36 -5.75 0.71 -20.42
N VAL A 37 -6.63 0.71 -19.40
CA VAL A 37 -6.30 0.26 -18.04
C VAL A 37 -5.89 -1.21 -18.04
N ALA A 38 -6.65 -2.08 -18.72
CA ALA A 38 -6.32 -3.50 -18.83
C ALA A 38 -4.98 -3.73 -19.54
N ARG A 39 -4.68 -2.94 -20.58
CA ARG A 39 -3.38 -2.96 -21.27
C ARG A 39 -2.24 -2.60 -20.32
N LEU A 40 -2.40 -1.54 -19.53
CA LEU A 40 -1.44 -1.14 -18.49
C LEU A 40 -1.21 -2.27 -17.47
N LEU A 41 -2.28 -2.84 -16.92
CA LEU A 41 -2.15 -3.88 -15.90
C LEU A 41 -1.52 -5.17 -16.44
N ARG A 42 -1.85 -5.55 -17.68
CA ARG A 42 -1.21 -6.68 -18.38
C ARG A 42 0.28 -6.43 -18.63
N ASP A 43 0.63 -5.24 -19.11
CA ASP A 43 2.03 -4.87 -19.37
C ASP A 43 2.86 -4.87 -18.08
N ILE A 44 2.32 -4.29 -16.99
CA ILE A 44 2.91 -4.37 -15.65
C ILE A 44 3.13 -5.82 -15.25
N GLY A 45 2.10 -6.66 -15.36
CA GLY A 45 2.19 -8.07 -14.98
C GLY A 45 3.26 -8.83 -15.76
N TRP A 46 3.39 -8.58 -17.06
CA TRP A 46 4.47 -9.11 -17.87
C TRP A 46 5.86 -8.63 -17.39
N MET A 47 6.03 -7.33 -17.22
CA MET A 47 7.33 -6.73 -16.84
C MET A 47 7.80 -7.16 -15.45
N VAL A 48 6.87 -7.39 -14.52
CA VAL A 48 7.21 -7.87 -13.16
C VAL A 48 7.30 -9.40 -13.09
N LYS A 49 7.18 -10.12 -14.20
CA LYS A 49 7.13 -11.61 -14.21
C LYS A 49 6.08 -12.15 -13.23
N MET A 50 4.88 -11.60 -13.31
CA MET A 50 3.76 -11.98 -12.46
C MET A 50 3.50 -13.48 -12.54
N LYS A 51 3.39 -14.13 -11.38
CA LYS A 51 2.85 -15.48 -11.30
C LYS A 51 1.34 -15.35 -11.23
N TYR A 52 0.70 -15.52 -12.39
CA TYR A 52 -0.75 -15.46 -12.48
C TYR A 52 -1.41 -16.67 -11.84
N ASN A 53 -2.44 -16.43 -11.04
CA ASN A 53 -3.25 -17.47 -10.43
C ASN A 53 -4.68 -16.96 -10.22
N THR A 54 -5.61 -17.88 -9.98
CA THR A 54 -7.00 -17.54 -9.65
C THR A 54 -7.10 -17.03 -8.21
N ALA A 55 -8.20 -16.36 -7.89
CA ALA A 55 -8.46 -15.89 -6.52
C ALA A 55 -8.55 -17.08 -5.55
N GLU A 56 -9.19 -18.17 -5.96
CA GLU A 56 -9.34 -19.39 -5.16
C GLU A 56 -8.00 -20.07 -4.87
N ALA A 57 -7.01 -19.89 -5.75
CA ALA A 57 -5.67 -20.43 -5.62
C ALA A 57 -4.66 -19.46 -4.98
N GLY A 58 -5.15 -18.40 -4.32
CA GLY A 58 -4.33 -17.46 -3.55
C GLY A 58 -3.88 -16.21 -4.29
N GLY A 59 -4.44 -15.95 -5.47
CA GLY A 59 -4.21 -14.73 -6.23
C GLY A 59 -2.86 -14.68 -6.97
N SER A 60 -2.64 -13.57 -7.68
CA SER A 60 -1.43 -13.35 -8.49
C SER A 60 -0.39 -12.54 -7.73
N GLY A 61 0.90 -12.87 -7.89
CA GLY A 61 1.96 -12.20 -7.13
C GLY A 61 3.32 -12.10 -7.84
N THR A 62 4.13 -11.16 -7.37
CA THR A 62 5.52 -10.96 -7.77
C THR A 62 6.36 -10.50 -6.57
N THR A 63 7.67 -10.33 -6.76
CA THR A 63 8.57 -9.82 -5.72
C THR A 63 8.69 -8.29 -5.79
N ASN A 64 8.98 -7.66 -4.64
CA ASN A 64 9.26 -6.22 -4.58
C ASN A 64 10.43 -5.80 -5.45
N TYR A 65 11.42 -6.67 -5.63
CA TYR A 65 12.54 -6.42 -6.52
C TYR A 65 12.07 -6.30 -7.98
N MET A 66 11.19 -7.20 -8.44
CA MET A 66 10.66 -7.13 -9.81
C MET A 66 9.77 -5.90 -10.01
N ALA A 67 9.00 -5.50 -9.00
CA ALA A 67 8.23 -4.26 -9.02
C ALA A 67 9.14 -3.02 -9.17
N TRP A 68 10.17 -2.91 -8.32
CA TRP A 68 11.18 -1.85 -8.41
C TRP A 68 11.90 -1.87 -9.76
N TRP A 69 12.33 -3.05 -10.22
CA TRP A 69 13.05 -3.20 -11.48
C TRP A 69 12.22 -2.72 -12.66
N ALA A 70 10.94 -3.09 -12.71
CA ALA A 70 10.03 -2.64 -13.76
C ALA A 70 9.85 -1.12 -13.71
N LEU A 71 9.61 -0.52 -12.54
CA LEU A 71 9.54 0.94 -12.38
C LEU A 71 10.81 1.61 -12.91
N TYR A 72 11.97 1.17 -12.43
CA TYR A 72 13.24 1.85 -12.68
C TYR A 72 13.75 1.69 -14.12
N TYR A 73 13.72 0.46 -14.65
CA TYR A 73 14.33 0.12 -15.93
C TYR A 73 13.35 0.08 -17.11
N LYS A 74 12.07 -0.24 -16.87
CA LYS A 74 11.09 -0.37 -17.95
C LYS A 74 10.20 0.84 -18.10
N TYR A 75 9.74 1.37 -16.98
CA TYR A 75 8.85 2.54 -16.97
C TYR A 75 9.59 3.85 -16.72
N HIS A 76 10.93 3.82 -16.63
CA HIS A 76 11.78 5.00 -16.48
C HIS A 76 11.34 5.91 -15.34
N TYR A 77 11.15 5.33 -14.15
CA TYR A 77 10.95 6.05 -12.89
C TYR A 77 12.26 6.14 -12.11
N TRP A 78 12.51 7.26 -11.44
CA TRP A 78 13.31 7.23 -10.22
C TRP A 78 12.50 6.48 -9.16
N ALA A 79 13.15 5.56 -8.45
CA ALA A 79 12.55 4.76 -7.39
C ALA A 79 13.66 4.15 -6.54
N ASP A 80 13.54 4.26 -5.22
CA ASP A 80 14.49 3.65 -4.30
C ASP A 80 14.34 2.13 -4.29
N MET A 81 15.45 1.42 -4.11
CA MET A 81 15.39 -0.04 -3.92
C MET A 81 14.47 -0.41 -2.75
N PRO A 82 13.80 -1.58 -2.80
CA PRO A 82 12.88 -1.99 -1.76
C PRO A 82 13.50 -1.95 -0.36
N ALA A 83 12.96 -1.09 0.50
CA ALA A 83 13.46 -0.84 1.84
C ALA A 83 12.42 -1.28 2.89
N LYS A 84 12.80 -1.30 4.17
CA LYS A 84 11.87 -1.55 5.27
C LYS A 84 10.92 -0.35 5.43
N TRP A 85 9.74 -0.61 6.00
CA TRP A 85 8.80 0.44 6.39
C TRP A 85 9.45 1.43 7.36
N ASP A 86 9.37 2.71 7.02
CA ASP A 86 9.78 3.87 7.81
C ASP A 86 8.66 4.92 7.79
N TYR A 87 8.01 5.12 8.94
CA TYR A 87 6.88 6.03 9.08
C TYR A 87 7.27 7.49 8.79
N ASN A 88 8.39 7.95 9.33
CA ASN A 88 8.81 9.35 9.18
C ASN A 88 9.15 9.65 7.72
N ARG A 89 9.80 8.70 7.04
CA ARG A 89 10.07 8.82 5.61
C ARG A 89 8.80 8.89 4.78
N ILE A 90 7.81 8.04 5.06
CA ILE A 90 6.51 8.05 4.37
C ILE A 90 5.84 9.42 4.56
N VAL A 91 5.72 9.88 5.80
CA VAL A 91 5.10 11.18 6.13
C VAL A 91 5.82 12.31 5.42
N ASN A 92 7.15 12.37 5.48
CA ASN A 92 7.93 13.41 4.84
C ASN A 92 7.73 13.41 3.32
N GLN A 93 7.74 12.24 2.67
CA GLN A 93 7.51 12.12 1.24
C GLN A 93 6.09 12.58 0.86
N LEU A 94 5.07 12.18 1.61
CA LEU A 94 3.68 12.58 1.35
C LEU A 94 3.46 14.09 1.54
N LYS A 95 4.09 14.69 2.55
CA LYS A 95 3.94 16.13 2.85
C LYS A 95 4.73 17.01 1.89
N ASN A 96 5.99 16.66 1.63
CA ASN A 96 6.92 17.52 0.90
C ASN A 96 6.89 17.24 -0.60
N ASP A 97 7.01 15.96 -0.98
CA ASP A 97 7.13 15.56 -2.37
C ASP A 97 5.75 15.30 -3.01
N LYS A 98 4.72 15.07 -2.17
CA LYS A 98 3.34 14.78 -2.57
C LYS A 98 3.24 13.60 -3.54
N THR A 99 4.07 12.58 -3.32
CA THR A 99 4.09 11.37 -4.14
C THR A 99 3.67 10.14 -3.32
N PRO A 100 2.89 9.21 -3.92
CA PRO A 100 2.47 7.99 -3.24
C PRO A 100 3.63 7.01 -3.01
N VAL A 101 3.51 6.19 -1.98
CA VAL A 101 4.48 5.14 -1.62
C VAL A 101 3.89 3.77 -1.93
N PHE A 102 4.64 2.94 -2.66
CA PHE A 102 4.28 1.53 -2.82
C PHE A 102 4.65 0.75 -1.57
N VAL A 103 3.75 -0.08 -1.07
CA VAL A 103 3.96 -0.90 0.12
C VAL A 103 3.53 -2.34 -0.17
N SER A 104 4.25 -3.30 0.39
CA SER A 104 3.84 -4.69 0.45
C SER A 104 4.09 -5.27 1.83
N GLY A 105 3.36 -6.32 2.21
CA GLY A 105 3.67 -7.11 3.38
C GLY A 105 2.90 -8.43 3.38
N TYR A 106 2.98 -9.14 4.49
CA TYR A 106 2.33 -10.42 4.71
C TYR A 106 1.56 -10.40 6.03
N ALA A 107 0.37 -11.01 6.04
CA ALA A 107 -0.45 -11.11 7.25
C ALA A 107 0.08 -12.18 8.22
N LYS A 108 0.64 -13.28 7.69
CA LYS A 108 1.02 -14.45 8.48
C LYS A 108 2.51 -14.75 8.39
N ARG A 109 3.11 -15.16 9.51
CA ARG A 109 4.51 -15.58 9.62
C ARG A 109 4.62 -16.88 10.41
N TYR A 110 5.23 -17.89 9.80
CA TYR A 110 5.43 -19.20 10.40
C TYR A 110 6.92 -19.46 10.59
N GLU A 111 7.30 -19.87 11.81
CA GLU A 111 8.63 -20.41 12.06
C GLU A 111 8.71 -21.82 11.45
N ARG A 112 9.77 -22.07 10.70
CA ARG A 112 10.08 -23.34 10.06
C ARG A 112 11.47 -23.79 10.47
N GLY A 113 11.71 -25.09 10.33
CA GLY A 113 12.99 -25.72 10.62
C GLY A 113 13.08 -26.32 12.03
N GLY A 114 14.29 -26.78 12.37
CA GLY A 114 14.58 -27.46 13.63
C GLY A 114 15.59 -26.69 14.48
N TRP A 115 16.06 -27.33 15.55
CA TRP A 115 16.98 -26.77 16.55
C TRP A 115 18.22 -26.03 16.00
N ILE A 116 18.78 -26.43 14.86
CA ILE A 116 20.01 -25.83 14.29
C ILE A 116 19.72 -24.78 13.20
N LEU A 117 18.62 -24.92 12.48
CA LEU A 117 18.27 -24.05 11.35
C LEU A 117 16.81 -23.65 11.48
N LYS A 118 16.59 -22.43 11.95
CA LYS A 118 15.28 -21.78 12.02
C LYS A 118 15.19 -20.70 10.95
N TRP A 119 14.09 -20.68 10.22
CA TRP A 119 13.78 -19.62 9.27
C TRP A 119 12.28 -19.31 9.29
N TYR A 120 11.90 -18.18 8.70
CA TYR A 120 10.50 -17.78 8.62
C TYR A 120 9.97 -17.93 7.20
N THR A 121 8.77 -18.49 7.08
CA THR A 121 7.94 -18.40 5.87
C THR A 121 6.82 -17.41 6.09
N TYR A 122 6.38 -16.77 5.02
CA TYR A 122 5.36 -15.72 5.05
C TYR A 122 4.24 -16.07 4.07
N GLU A 123 3.01 -15.88 4.50
CA GLU A 123 1.80 -16.22 3.74
C GLU A 123 0.81 -15.05 3.77
N GLU A 124 -0.18 -15.07 2.87
CA GLU A 124 -1.16 -13.99 2.71
C GLU A 124 -0.50 -12.63 2.47
N GLY A 125 0.27 -12.58 1.38
CA GLY A 125 0.94 -11.37 0.92
C GLY A 125 0.00 -10.43 0.18
N HIS A 126 0.17 -9.13 0.38
CA HIS A 126 -0.56 -8.11 -0.36
C HIS A 126 0.31 -6.89 -0.67
N ALA A 127 -0.03 -6.18 -1.74
CA ALA A 127 0.61 -4.93 -2.13
C ALA A 127 -0.43 -3.82 -2.29
N TYR A 128 -0.11 -2.63 -1.78
CA TYR A 128 -1.01 -1.49 -1.68
C TYR A 128 -0.23 -0.19 -1.73
N ILE A 129 -0.94 0.94 -1.62
CA ILE A 129 -0.36 2.27 -1.72
C ILE A 129 -0.68 3.05 -0.45
N ILE A 130 0.27 3.87 0.00
CA ILE A 130 0.02 4.97 0.92
C ILE A 130 0.09 6.26 0.10
N ASP A 131 -1.02 6.98 -0.02
CA ASP A 131 -1.17 8.12 -0.93
C ASP A 131 -1.71 9.38 -0.24
N GLY A 132 -1.87 9.37 1.09
CA GLY A 132 -2.39 10.51 1.83
C GLY A 132 -1.86 10.61 3.25
N VAL A 133 -1.74 11.85 3.74
CA VAL A 133 -1.45 12.18 5.14
C VAL A 133 -2.39 13.29 5.60
N GLN A 134 -3.03 13.08 6.75
CA GLN A 134 -3.97 14.02 7.35
C GLN A 134 -3.55 14.31 8.79
N GLU A 135 -3.52 15.59 9.17
CA GLU A 135 -3.33 15.97 10.58
C GLU A 135 -4.60 15.70 11.39
N MET A 136 -4.42 15.13 12.58
CA MET A 136 -5.45 14.91 13.58
C MET A 136 -5.03 15.61 14.87
N THR A 137 -5.94 16.37 15.47
CA THR A 137 -5.74 16.92 16.82
C THR A 137 -6.59 16.15 17.81
N ARG A 138 -5.94 15.50 18.78
CA ARG A 138 -6.58 14.81 19.90
C ARG A 138 -6.62 15.74 21.11
N THR A 139 -7.80 15.91 21.70
CA THR A 139 -7.98 16.69 22.92
C THR A 139 -8.33 15.74 24.05
N TYR A 140 -7.55 15.75 25.13
CA TYR A 140 -7.75 14.93 26.31
C TYR A 140 -8.10 15.81 27.49
N GLN A 141 -9.15 15.43 28.21
CA GLN A 141 -9.47 15.99 29.51
C GLN A 141 -9.14 14.96 30.58
N TYR A 142 -8.41 15.38 31.61
CA TYR A 142 -8.03 14.52 32.73
C TYR A 142 -8.05 15.31 34.02
N GLU A 143 -8.38 14.65 35.12
CA GLU A 143 -8.26 15.26 36.44
C GLU A 143 -6.82 15.18 36.95
N CYS A 144 -6.34 16.29 37.49
CA CYS A 144 -5.04 16.37 38.14
C CYS A 144 -5.17 17.25 39.38
N MET A 145 -5.03 16.64 40.56
CA MET A 145 -5.16 17.32 41.86
C MET A 145 -6.50 18.05 42.03
N GLY A 146 -7.61 17.39 41.69
CA GLY A 146 -8.96 17.94 41.83
C GLY A 146 -9.30 19.06 40.83
N LYS A 147 -8.50 19.26 39.79
CA LYS A 147 -8.77 20.18 38.68
C LYS A 147 -8.80 19.43 37.36
N THR A 148 -9.83 19.67 36.55
CA THR A 148 -9.85 19.22 35.17
C THR A 148 -8.81 20.00 34.36
N LYS A 149 -7.86 19.29 33.76
CA LYS A 149 -6.89 19.84 32.80
C LYS A 149 -7.24 19.36 31.40
N THR A 150 -6.95 20.21 30.42
CA THR A 150 -7.07 19.86 28.99
C THR A 150 -5.69 19.82 28.37
N SER A 151 -5.38 18.77 27.62
CA SER A 151 -4.18 18.66 26.78
C SER A 151 -4.57 18.45 25.32
N LYS A 152 -3.76 18.97 24.40
CA LYS A 152 -3.91 18.77 22.97
C LYS A 152 -2.67 18.10 22.41
N LEU A 153 -2.87 17.03 21.64
CA LEU A 153 -1.82 16.29 20.96
C LEU A 153 -2.11 16.29 19.47
N LYS A 154 -1.10 16.61 18.66
CA LYS A 154 -1.17 16.48 17.21
C LYS A 154 -0.60 15.12 16.81
N ASP A 155 -1.33 14.41 15.95
CA ASP A 155 -0.90 13.18 15.30
C ASP A 155 -1.26 13.24 13.81
N GLU A 156 -0.83 12.22 13.08
CA GLU A 156 -1.07 12.10 11.65
C GLU A 156 -1.73 10.75 11.36
N LEU A 157 -2.69 10.79 10.44
CA LEU A 157 -3.28 9.62 9.84
C LEU A 157 -2.70 9.42 8.45
N LEU A 158 -2.34 8.19 8.11
CA LEU A 158 -1.94 7.79 6.77
C LEU A 158 -3.13 7.16 6.04
N HIS A 159 -3.34 7.53 4.78
CA HIS A 159 -4.36 6.92 3.93
C HIS A 159 -3.80 5.68 3.24
N TYR A 160 -4.53 4.56 3.35
CA TYR A 160 -4.17 3.29 2.75
C TYR A 160 -5.12 3.00 1.61
N ASN A 161 -4.57 2.71 0.43
CA ASN A 161 -5.30 2.34 -0.76
C ASN A 161 -4.92 0.91 -1.15
N PHE A 162 -5.79 -0.05 -0.77
CA PHE A 162 -5.52 -1.48 -0.94
C PHE A 162 -5.79 -2.02 -2.36
N GLY A 163 -6.26 -1.17 -3.29
CA GLY A 163 -6.46 -1.56 -4.68
C GLY A 163 -7.64 -2.51 -4.93
N GLY A 164 -8.53 -2.70 -3.94
CA GLY A 164 -9.78 -3.45 -4.07
C GLY A 164 -10.94 -2.61 -4.61
N ARG A 165 -12.01 -3.26 -5.10
CA ARG A 165 -13.22 -2.57 -5.58
C ARG A 165 -13.97 -1.87 -4.45
N ASP A 166 -13.91 -2.42 -3.24
CA ASP A 166 -14.63 -1.87 -2.10
C ASP A 166 -13.86 -0.69 -1.49
N LYS A 167 -14.45 0.50 -1.63
CA LYS A 167 -13.95 1.75 -1.04
C LYS A 167 -13.85 1.68 0.48
N GLU A 168 -14.52 0.73 1.12
CA GLU A 168 -14.46 0.50 2.56
C GLU A 168 -13.05 0.14 3.03
N TYR A 169 -12.18 -0.37 2.14
CA TYR A 169 -10.78 -0.63 2.46
C TYR A 169 -9.86 0.58 2.21
N ASN A 170 -10.37 1.69 1.67
CA ASN A 170 -9.60 2.94 1.59
C ASN A 170 -9.75 3.72 2.89
N ILE A 171 -8.80 3.55 3.81
CA ILE A 171 -8.97 3.94 5.21
C ILE A 171 -7.78 4.79 5.69
N TRP A 172 -8.09 5.74 6.56
CA TRP A 172 -7.13 6.56 7.31
C TRP A 172 -6.77 5.89 8.64
N PHE A 173 -5.48 5.65 8.88
CA PHE A 173 -4.99 5.02 10.11
C PHE A 173 -3.94 5.84 10.82
N SER A 174 -4.01 5.81 12.15
CA SER A 174 -2.95 6.32 13.00
C SER A 174 -1.75 5.37 13.01
N ARG A 175 -0.62 5.84 13.53
CA ARG A 175 0.54 4.98 13.81
C ARG A 175 0.34 4.02 14.98
N PHE A 176 -0.76 4.13 15.72
CA PHE A 176 -1.03 3.34 16.92
C PHE A 176 -1.90 2.13 16.55
N ILE A 177 -1.26 1.14 15.95
CA ILE A 177 -1.90 -0.10 15.51
C ILE A 177 -1.68 -1.17 16.57
N ALA A 178 -2.75 -1.82 17.00
CA ALA A 178 -2.66 -3.08 17.73
C ALA A 178 -2.60 -4.24 16.74
N ASP A 179 -1.40 -4.78 16.57
CA ASP A 179 -1.15 -5.95 15.76
C ASP A 179 -1.62 -7.22 16.48
N ILE A 180 -2.45 -8.01 15.81
CA ILE A 180 -2.81 -9.36 16.27
C ILE A 180 -1.89 -10.35 15.55
N PRO A 181 -1.05 -11.12 16.25
CA PRO A 181 -0.14 -12.07 15.61
C PRO A 181 -0.88 -13.07 14.73
N ASN A 182 -0.40 -13.25 13.49
CA ASN A 182 -0.97 -14.17 12.49
C ASN A 182 -2.47 -13.96 12.20
N SER A 183 -2.96 -12.74 12.35
CA SER A 183 -4.28 -12.34 11.86
C SER A 183 -4.15 -11.47 10.62
N ASP A 184 -5.12 -11.63 9.72
CA ASP A 184 -5.39 -10.73 8.62
C ASP A 184 -6.07 -9.44 9.07
N GLU A 185 -6.48 -9.30 10.33
CA GLU A 185 -7.05 -8.07 10.88
C GLU A 185 -6.13 -7.42 11.92
N SER A 186 -6.15 -6.09 11.95
CA SER A 186 -5.64 -5.31 13.09
C SER A 186 -6.53 -4.12 13.37
N THR A 187 -6.36 -3.53 14.55
CA THR A 187 -7.21 -2.43 15.01
C THR A 187 -6.37 -1.19 15.23
N ASP A 188 -6.79 -0.07 14.64
CA ASP A 188 -6.26 1.23 15.01
C ASP A 188 -6.81 1.61 16.38
N LEU A 189 -5.92 1.73 17.36
CA LEU A 189 -6.25 2.00 18.75
C LEU A 189 -6.90 3.37 18.97
N ILE A 190 -6.78 4.28 17.98
CA ILE A 190 -7.33 5.63 18.08
C ILE A 190 -8.69 5.73 17.41
N THR A 191 -8.82 5.15 16.22
CA THR A 191 -10.08 5.24 15.46
C THR A 191 -11.03 4.08 15.75
N GLY A 192 -10.54 2.99 16.37
CA GLY A 192 -11.29 1.76 16.59
C GLY A 192 -11.56 0.96 15.31
N LYS A 193 -11.06 1.42 14.16
CA LYS A 193 -11.28 0.78 12.86
C LYS A 193 -10.43 -0.48 12.75
N LYS A 194 -11.07 -1.54 12.26
CA LYS A 194 -10.38 -2.78 11.84
C LYS A 194 -9.90 -2.67 10.41
N PHE A 195 -8.83 -3.38 10.08
CA PHE A 195 -8.27 -3.36 8.73
C PHE A 195 -7.39 -4.57 8.40
N PRO A 196 -7.21 -4.87 7.09
CA PRO A 196 -6.27 -5.88 6.63
C PRO A 196 -4.83 -5.64 7.11
N ASN A 197 -4.29 -6.49 7.98
CA ASN A 197 -2.93 -6.34 8.50
C ASN A 197 -1.91 -7.13 7.68
N PHE A 198 -0.90 -6.41 7.16
CA PHE A 198 0.24 -6.97 6.45
C PHE A 198 1.55 -6.58 7.16
N GLN A 199 1.62 -6.89 8.46
CA GLN A 199 2.70 -6.50 9.38
C GLN A 199 4.05 -7.15 9.08
N TYR A 200 4.06 -8.38 8.54
CA TYR A 200 5.29 -9.15 8.41
C TYR A 200 6.02 -8.87 7.09
N ASN A 201 7.35 -8.83 7.18
CA ASN A 201 8.26 -8.55 6.06
C ASN A 201 7.80 -7.34 5.22
N LYS A 202 7.33 -6.29 5.91
CA LYS A 202 6.82 -5.08 5.28
C LYS A 202 7.93 -4.35 4.52
N LYS A 203 7.70 -4.10 3.24
CA LYS A 203 8.63 -3.42 2.34
C LYS A 203 7.96 -2.25 1.64
N CYS A 204 8.75 -1.25 1.34
CA CYS A 204 8.31 -0.05 0.65
C CYS A 204 9.25 0.27 -0.52
N ILE A 205 8.69 0.83 -1.59
CA ILE A 205 9.45 1.47 -2.66
C ILE A 205 9.13 2.97 -2.56
N TYR A 206 10.15 3.75 -2.23
CA TYR A 206 10.08 5.19 -1.97
C TYR A 206 10.45 6.00 -3.21
N ASN A 207 10.14 7.30 -3.17
CA ASN A 207 10.56 8.28 -4.17
C ASN A 207 10.25 7.85 -5.61
N ILE A 208 9.05 7.29 -5.83
CA ILE A 208 8.61 6.89 -7.16
C ILE A 208 8.14 8.14 -7.90
N HIS A 209 8.93 8.61 -8.86
CA HIS A 209 8.56 9.72 -9.74
C HIS A 209 9.21 9.55 -11.13
N PRO A 210 8.62 10.13 -12.21
CA PRO A 210 9.21 10.06 -13.54
C PRO A 210 10.68 10.52 -13.58
N LYS A 211 11.49 9.92 -14.46
CA LYS A 211 12.86 10.37 -14.74
C LYS A 211 12.91 11.61 -15.61
#